data_AF-A0AAU4Z4B3-F1
#
_entry.id   AF-A0AAU4Z4B3-F1
#
_cell.length_a   1.000
_cell.length_b   1.000
_cell.length_c   1.000
_cell.angle_alpha   90.00
_cell.angle_beta   90.00
_cell.angle_gamma   90.00
#
_symmetry.space_group_name_H-M   'P 1'
#
loop_
_entity.id
_entity.type
_entity.pdbx_description
1 polymer ?
#
loop_
_entity_poly.entity_id
_entity_poly.type
_entity_poly.pdbx_seq_one_letter_code
_entity_poly.pdbx_strand_id
1 'polypeptide(L)' 'MADFPPQQVQRRVDDSAADMETLVDLGLVEEQPVPQYGGLFLEPDIPLAAEDESE' A
#
# COMPACT_ATOMS: atom_id res chain seq x y z
N MET A 1 -29.50 -8.99 -13.16
CA MET A 1 -28.22 -8.87 -12.44
C MET A 1 -27.12 -8.80 -13.48
N ALA A 2 -26.30 -7.75 -13.48
CA ALA A 2 -25.08 -7.70 -14.28
C ALA A 2 -23.92 -8.17 -13.40
N ASP A 3 -23.41 -9.36 -13.71
CA ASP A 3 -22.18 -9.92 -13.13
C ASP A 3 -20.99 -9.19 -13.78
N PHE A 4 -20.27 -8.37 -13.02
CA PHE A 4 -19.04 -7.76 -13.49
C PHE A 4 -17.86 -8.63 -13.01
N PRO A 5 -17.04 -9.17 -13.92
CA PRO A 5 -15.86 -9.94 -13.53
C PRO A 5 -14.86 -9.03 -12.77
N PRO A 6 -14.10 -9.57 -11.80
CA PRO A 6 -13.12 -8.80 -11.07
C PRO A 6 -12.07 -8.26 -12.04
N GLN A 7 -12.04 -6.94 -12.25
CA GLN A 7 -11.01 -6.30 -13.04
C GLN A 7 -9.69 -6.42 -12.26
N GLN A 8 -8.81 -7.30 -12.72
CA GLN A 8 -7.43 -7.33 -12.25
C GLN A 8 -6.76 -6.05 -12.72
N VAL A 9 -6.63 -5.07 -11.82
CA VAL A 9 -5.83 -3.88 -12.06
C VAL A 9 -4.38 -4.36 -12.17
N GLN A 10 -3.88 -4.54 -13.38
CA GLN A 10 -2.45 -4.75 -13.60
C GLN A 10 -1.73 -3.48 -13.14
N ARG A 11 -1.11 -3.56 -11.96
CA ARG A 11 -0.22 -2.53 -11.45
C ARG A 11 0.96 -2.44 -12.43
N ARG A 12 0.92 -1.47 -13.34
CA ARG A 12 2.10 -1.07 -14.12
C ARG A 12 3.10 -0.49 -13.14
N VAL A 13 4.10 -1.29 -12.79
CA VAL A 13 5.28 -0.80 -12.09
C VAL A 13 6.21 -0.30 -13.18
N ASP A 14 6.46 1.00 -13.19
CA ASP A 14 7.47 1.59 -14.05
C ASP A 14 8.84 1.28 -13.42
N ASP A 15 9.66 0.47 -14.10
CA ASP A 15 11.01 0.12 -13.62
C ASP A 15 11.96 1.34 -13.60
N SER A 16 11.57 2.48 -14.20
CA SER A 16 12.33 3.74 -14.09
C SER A 16 12.22 4.41 -12.72
N ALA A 17 11.30 3.96 -11.86
CA ALA A 17 11.25 4.34 -10.45
C ALA A 17 12.34 3.64 -9.60
N ALA A 18 13.39 3.11 -10.25
CA ALA A 18 14.55 2.56 -9.60
C ALA A 18 15.21 3.67 -8.77
N ASP A 19 14.91 3.60 -7.47
CA ASP A 19 15.54 4.33 -6.39
C ASP A 19 15.15 5.82 -6.25
N MET A 20 13.87 6.07 -6.00
CA MET A 20 13.40 7.40 -5.59
C MET A 20 14.09 7.92 -4.32
N GLU A 21 14.55 7.03 -3.44
CA GLU A 21 15.29 7.40 -2.22
C GLU A 21 16.60 8.10 -2.59
N THR A 22 17.39 7.54 -3.52
CA THR A 22 18.62 8.20 -4.00
C THR A 22 18.34 9.52 -4.71
N LEU A 23 17.23 9.66 -5.43
CA LEU A 23 16.88 10.93 -6.08
C LEU A 23 16.54 12.04 -5.08
N VAL A 24 15.93 11.67 -3.94
CA VAL A 24 15.69 12.58 -2.81
C VAL A 24 17.02 12.96 -2.15
N ASP A 25 17.91 12.00 -1.89
CA ASP A 25 19.23 12.25 -1.28
C ASP A 25 20.11 13.18 -2.14
N LEU A 26 20.00 13.07 -3.46
CA LEU A 26 20.70 13.96 -4.41
C LEU A 26 20.04 15.34 -4.57
N GLY A 27 18.89 15.57 -3.94
CA GLY A 27 18.13 16.82 -4.05
C GLY A 27 17.52 17.05 -5.43
N LEU A 28 17.36 15.99 -6.23
CA LEU A 28 16.77 16.05 -7.58
C LEU A 28 15.25 16.00 -7.54
N VAL A 29 14.68 15.45 -6.46
CA VAL A 29 13.25 15.32 -6.23
C VAL A 29 12.94 15.64 -4.76
N GLU A 30 11.77 16.23 -4.50
CA GLU A 30 11.31 16.49 -3.12
C GLU A 30 10.82 15.21 -2.44
N GLU A 31 10.99 15.14 -1.12
CA GLU A 31 10.46 14.03 -0.31
C GLU A 31 8.92 14.00 -0.39
N GLN A 32 8.36 12.82 -0.68
CA GLN A 32 6.91 12.68 -0.75
C GLN A 32 6.32 12.64 0.66
N PRO A 33 5.17 13.32 0.90
CA PRO A 33 4.54 13.31 2.20
C PRO A 33 4.05 11.89 2.56
N VAL A 34 4.34 11.46 3.78
CA VAL A 34 3.82 10.20 4.32
C VAL A 34 2.35 10.37 4.69
N PRO A 35 1.42 9.61 4.07
CA PRO A 35 0.01 9.69 4.42
C PRO A 35 -0.24 9.23 5.85
N GLN A 36 -0.99 10.04 6.60
CA GLN A 36 -1.35 9.74 7.98
C GLN A 36 -2.68 8.99 8.01
N TYR A 37 -2.60 7.69 8.29
CA TYR A 37 -3.78 6.81 8.32
C TYR A 37 -4.36 6.59 9.74
N GLY A 38 -3.72 7.14 10.77
CA GLY A 38 -4.15 6.99 12.16
C GLY A 38 -5.58 7.50 12.37
N GLY A 39 -6.44 6.66 12.96
CA GLY A 39 -7.84 7.00 13.24
C GLY A 39 -8.76 7.12 12.02
N LEU A 40 -8.27 6.81 10.81
CA LEU A 40 -9.13 6.76 9.61
C LEU A 40 -9.92 5.45 9.51
N PHE A 41 -9.49 4.42 10.23
CA PHE A 41 -10.10 3.11 10.21
C PHE A 41 -10.74 2.81 11.56
N LEU A 42 -11.92 2.18 11.50
CA LEU A 42 -12.53 1.60 12.69
C LEU A 42 -11.73 0.38 13.11
N GLU A 43 -11.41 0.29 14.39
CA GLU A 43 -10.86 -0.94 14.95
C GLU A 43 -11.95 -2.03 14.87
N PRO A 44 -11.62 -3.23 14.38
CA PRO A 44 -12.59 -4.31 14.39
C PRO A 44 -12.93 -4.68 15.84
N ASP A 45 -14.21 -4.68 16.18
CA ASP A 45 -14.72 -5.19 17.47
C ASP A 45 -14.49 -6.72 17.63
N ILE A 46 -14.07 -7.38 16.56
CA ILE A 46 -13.79 -8.80 16.53
C ILE A 46 -12.33 -8.98 16.96
N PRO A 47 -12.05 -9.84 17.96
CA PRO A 47 -10.67 -10.17 18.27
C PRO A 47 -10.01 -10.67 16.98
N LEU A 48 -8.88 -10.06 16.60
CA LEU A 48 -8.01 -10.62 15.57
C LEU A 48 -7.79 -12.07 16.01
N ALA A 49 -8.31 -13.01 15.23
CA ALA A 49 -8.11 -14.43 15.51
C ALA A 49 -6.61 -14.57 15.70
N ALA A 50 -6.21 -14.94 16.92
CA ALA A 50 -4.81 -15.13 17.26
C ALA A 50 -4.22 -15.95 16.11
N GLU A 51 -3.13 -15.45 15.54
CA GLU A 51 -2.41 -16.09 14.46
C GLU A 51 -2.24 -17.55 14.88
N ASP A 52 -3.01 -18.44 14.25
CA ASP A 52 -2.88 -19.87 14.45
C ASP A 52 -1.54 -20.19 13.82
N GLU A 53 -0.49 -20.15 14.63
CA GLU A 53 0.79 -20.78 14.37
C GLU A 53 0.53 -22.30 14.31
N SER A 54 -0.19 -22.76 13.29
CA SER A 54 -0.22 -24.17 12.91
C SER A 54 0.93 -24.43 11.93
N GLU A 55 1.86 -25.20 12.46
CA GLU A 55 3.07 -25.82 11.91
C GLU A 55 2.96 -26.40 10.49
#